data_AF-A0A8B6EA74-F1
#
_entry.id   AF-A0A8B6EA74-F1
#
_cell.length_a   1.000
_cell.length_b   1.000
_cell.length_c   1.000
_cell.angle_alpha   90.00
_cell.angle_beta   90.00
_cell.angle_gamma   90.00
#
_symmetry.space_group_name_H-M   'P 1'
#
loop_
_entity.id
_entity.type
_entity.pdbx_description
1 polymer ?
#
loop_
_entity_poly.entity_id
_entity_poly.type
_entity_poly.pdbx_seq_one_letter_code
_entity_poly.pdbx_strand_id
1 'polypeptide(L)'
;MIPALPDNSSSKVLFPIRVLLLYLQRTRNLRTSSNSRLFIPINKGKQDLSAKTISTWICKTIQLAYSFSNEELLNSMHVKAHDVRAISTSWALFNNASLEEVLSAGFWRTENSFISHYLQSLATQAQSLYSLGPLVSAQRVVFPPASSGSGDSALC
;
A
#
# COMPACT_ATOMS: atom_id res chain seq x y z
N MET A 1 1.18 -10.73 11.48
CA MET A 1 0.84 -11.64 10.36
C MET A 1 0.09 -10.80 9.33
N ILE A 2 0.41 -10.88 8.02
CA ILE A 2 -0.33 -10.12 7.01
C ILE A 2 -1.72 -10.74 6.86
N PRO A 3 -2.82 -9.99 7.00
CA PRO A 3 -4.16 -10.56 6.98
C PRO A 3 -4.59 -10.96 5.57
N ALA A 4 -5.47 -11.95 5.50
CA ALA A 4 -6.11 -12.36 4.26
C ALA A 4 -7.29 -11.46 3.90
N LEU A 5 -7.43 -11.07 2.64
CA LEU A 5 -8.69 -10.49 2.15
C LEU A 5 -9.74 -11.60 2.02
N PRO A 6 -11.03 -11.31 2.23
CA PRO A 6 -12.09 -12.30 2.06
C PRO A 6 -12.16 -12.78 0.59
N ASP A 7 -12.37 -14.09 0.41
CA ASP A 7 -12.23 -14.78 -0.89
C ASP A 7 -13.26 -14.34 -1.95
N ASN A 8 -14.34 -13.67 -1.51
CA ASN A 8 -15.39 -13.10 -2.36
C ASN A 8 -15.06 -11.69 -2.91
N SER A 9 -13.87 -11.15 -2.61
CA SER A 9 -13.47 -9.83 -3.08
C SER A 9 -13.11 -9.87 -4.58
N SER A 10 -13.78 -9.03 -5.38
CA SER A 10 -13.56 -8.90 -6.83
C SER A 10 -12.12 -8.54 -7.22
N SER A 11 -11.31 -8.08 -6.27
CA SER A 11 -9.96 -7.58 -6.45
C SER A 11 -8.87 -8.58 -6.02
N LYS A 12 -8.86 -9.78 -6.65
CA LYS A 12 -7.81 -10.82 -6.44
C LYS A 12 -6.38 -10.29 -6.58
N VAL A 13 -6.19 -9.20 -7.31
CA VAL A 13 -4.90 -8.52 -7.53
C VAL A 13 -4.44 -7.65 -6.36
N LEU A 14 -5.35 -7.25 -5.46
CA LEU A 14 -5.03 -6.46 -4.26
C LEU A 14 -4.67 -7.35 -3.06
N PHE A 15 -4.75 -8.68 -3.21
CA PHE A 15 -4.52 -9.60 -2.12
C PHE A 15 -3.02 -9.87 -1.90
N PRO A 16 -2.37 -9.34 -0.85
CA PRO A 16 -0.91 -9.34 -0.78
C PRO A 16 -0.30 -10.75 -0.74
N ILE A 17 -0.92 -11.68 -0.01
CA ILE A 17 -0.44 -13.06 0.10
C ILE A 17 -0.44 -13.74 -1.26
N ARG A 18 -1.54 -13.63 -2.02
CA ARG A 18 -1.65 -14.20 -3.36
C ARG A 18 -0.61 -13.63 -4.30
N VAL A 19 -0.42 -12.30 -4.29
CA VAL A 19 0.57 -11.63 -5.13
C VAL A 19 1.99 -12.10 -4.78
N LEU A 20 2.32 -12.26 -3.50
CA LEU A 20 3.61 -12.77 -3.06
C LEU A 20 3.84 -14.23 -3.48
N LEU A 21 2.83 -15.09 -3.36
CA LEU A 21 2.92 -16.48 -3.82
C LEU A 21 3.17 -16.55 -5.34
N LEU A 22 2.44 -15.74 -6.12
CA LEU A 22 2.65 -15.62 -7.56
C LEU A 22 4.06 -15.12 -7.91
N TYR A 23 4.58 -14.16 -7.13
CA TYR A 23 5.94 -13.69 -7.28
C TYR A 23 6.97 -14.79 -7.00
N LEU A 24 6.84 -15.52 -5.89
CA LEU A 24 7.70 -16.65 -5.54
C LEU A 24 7.71 -17.72 -6.63
N GLN A 25 6.52 -18.07 -7.15
CA GLN A 25 6.37 -19.04 -8.23
C GLN A 25 7.09 -18.57 -9.50
N ARG A 26 6.87 -17.32 -9.94
CA ARG A 26 7.46 -16.79 -11.17
C ARG A 26 8.98 -16.60 -11.08
N THR A 27 9.47 -16.27 -9.89
CA THR A 27 10.90 -16.01 -9.66
C THR A 27 11.71 -17.24 -9.25
N ARG A 28 11.06 -18.42 -9.11
CA ARG A 28 11.70 -19.67 -8.66
C ARG A 28 12.98 -20.00 -9.43
N ASN A 29 12.96 -19.88 -10.76
CA ASN A 29 14.09 -20.23 -11.63
C ASN A 29 15.22 -19.17 -11.67
N LEU A 30 15.01 -18.03 -11.03
CA LEU A 30 15.99 -16.95 -10.91
C LEU A 30 16.71 -16.97 -9.55
N ARG A 31 16.16 -17.70 -8.57
CA ARG A 31 16.76 -17.82 -7.23
C ARG A 31 18.02 -18.67 -7.28
N THR A 32 19.07 -18.15 -6.68
CA THR A 32 20.33 -18.85 -6.43
C THR A 32 20.53 -19.02 -4.92
N SER A 33 21.48 -19.87 -4.52
CA SER A 33 21.87 -20.03 -3.11
C SER A 33 22.35 -18.73 -2.47
N SER A 34 22.79 -17.75 -3.28
CA SER A 34 23.25 -16.44 -2.83
C SER A 34 22.12 -15.42 -2.59
N ASN A 35 20.85 -15.73 -2.91
CA ASN A 35 19.72 -14.82 -2.70
C ASN A 35 18.69 -15.40 -1.72
N SER A 36 18.80 -15.02 -0.44
CA SER A 36 17.91 -15.47 0.62
C SER A 36 16.69 -14.57 0.83
N ARG A 37 16.68 -13.37 0.24
CA ARG A 37 15.60 -12.39 0.44
C ARG A 37 14.36 -12.69 -0.38
N LEU A 38 13.24 -12.11 0.07
CA LEU A 38 11.95 -12.20 -0.62
C LEU A 38 12.08 -11.64 -2.04
N PHE A 39 12.51 -10.38 -2.20
CA PHE A 39 12.75 -9.78 -3.51
C PHE A 39 14.18 -10.05 -3.98
N ILE A 40 14.31 -10.48 -5.23
CA ILE A 40 15.58 -10.86 -5.84
C ILE A 40 15.84 -10.05 -7.13
N PRO A 41 17.12 -9.93 -7.57
CA PRO A 41 17.43 -9.40 -8.88
C PRO A 41 16.83 -10.23 -10.01
N ILE A 42 16.40 -9.57 -11.08
CA ILE A 42 15.90 -10.26 -12.28
C ILE A 42 17.05 -10.95 -13.03
N ASN A 43 18.25 -10.34 -13.00
CA ASN A 43 19.44 -10.88 -13.62
C ASN A 43 20.07 -11.95 -12.72
N LYS A 44 20.23 -13.17 -13.26
CA LYS A 44 20.85 -14.30 -12.55
C LYS A 44 22.27 -13.96 -12.08
N GLY A 45 22.65 -14.49 -10.91
CA GLY A 45 24.00 -14.37 -10.36
C GLY A 45 24.34 -13.02 -9.72
N LYS A 46 23.35 -12.13 -9.54
CA LYS A 46 23.53 -10.87 -8.80
C LYS A 46 23.25 -11.06 -7.31
N GLN A 47 23.95 -10.30 -6.47
CA GLN A 47 23.71 -10.26 -5.03
C GLN A 47 22.34 -9.66 -4.69
N ASP A 48 21.94 -9.78 -3.42
CA ASP A 48 20.68 -9.24 -2.92
C ASP A 48 20.43 -7.78 -3.28
N LEU A 49 19.16 -7.44 -3.48
CA LEU A 49 18.74 -6.08 -3.75
C LEU A 49 19.04 -5.15 -2.56
N SER A 50 19.54 -3.96 -2.86
CA SER A 50 19.67 -2.90 -1.87
C SER A 50 18.29 -2.31 -1.52
N ALA A 51 18.14 -1.76 -0.31
CA ALA A 51 16.94 -1.03 0.09
C ALA A 51 16.65 0.16 -0.86
N LYS A 52 17.71 0.80 -1.39
CA LYS A 52 17.61 1.87 -2.38
C LYS A 52 16.94 1.38 -3.67
N THR A 53 17.30 0.20 -4.15
CA THR A 53 16.70 -0.38 -5.36
C THR A 53 15.21 -0.64 -5.18
N ILE A 54 14.82 -1.21 -4.03
CA ILE A 54 13.40 -1.46 -3.70
C ILE A 54 12.63 -0.14 -3.60
N SER A 55 13.20 0.87 -2.95
CA SER A 55 12.63 2.23 -2.87
C SER A 55 12.38 2.82 -4.27
N THR A 56 13.35 2.71 -5.18
CA THR A 56 13.19 3.14 -6.58
C THR A 56 12.08 2.36 -7.30
N TRP A 57 11.97 1.04 -7.10
CA TRP A 57 10.90 0.25 -7.71
C TRP A 57 9.52 0.67 -7.22
N ILE A 58 9.37 0.94 -5.93
CA ILE A 58 8.11 1.46 -5.35
C ILE A 58 7.74 2.79 -6.02
N CYS A 59 8.65 3.77 -6.01
CA CYS A 59 8.39 5.08 -6.61
C CYS A 59 8.02 4.97 -8.10
N LYS A 60 8.78 4.19 -8.88
CA LYS A 60 8.53 3.98 -10.31
C LYS A 60 7.19 3.30 -10.56
N THR A 61 6.80 2.33 -9.73
CA THR A 61 5.51 1.63 -9.86
C THR A 61 4.34 2.58 -9.64
N ILE A 62 4.43 3.45 -8.63
CA ILE A 62 3.42 4.48 -8.35
C ILE A 62 3.34 5.47 -9.52
N GLN A 63 4.49 5.99 -9.96
CA GLN A 63 4.56 6.92 -11.10
C GLN A 63 3.94 6.30 -12.37
N LEU A 64 4.27 5.04 -12.65
CA LEU A 64 3.73 4.30 -13.78
C LEU A 64 2.21 4.12 -13.68
N ALA A 65 1.67 3.85 -12.48
CA ALA A 65 0.23 3.74 -12.29
C ALA A 65 -0.47 5.08 -12.60
N TYR A 66 0.10 6.19 -12.12
CA TYR A 66 -0.45 7.52 -12.38
C TYR A 66 -0.28 7.99 -13.82
N SER A 67 0.76 7.59 -14.54
CA SER A 67 0.90 7.92 -15.97
C SER A 67 -0.25 7.36 -16.82
N PHE A 68 -0.89 6.27 -16.38
CA PHE A 68 -2.05 5.71 -17.09
C PHE A 68 -3.39 6.33 -16.67
N SER A 69 -3.45 7.05 -15.55
CA SER A 69 -4.70 7.58 -14.99
C SER A 69 -4.81 9.10 -15.05
N ASN A 70 -3.72 9.83 -14.76
CA ASN A 70 -3.71 11.30 -14.67
C ASN A 70 -2.27 11.84 -14.78
N GLU A 71 -1.89 12.30 -15.97
CA GLU A 71 -0.55 12.81 -16.26
C GLU A 71 -0.25 14.16 -15.59
N GLU A 72 -1.26 15.01 -15.42
CA GLU A 72 -1.11 16.30 -14.72
C GLU A 72 -0.75 16.10 -13.25
N LEU A 73 -1.44 15.16 -12.58
CA LEU A 73 -1.13 14.78 -11.20
C LEU A 73 0.29 14.24 -11.09
N LEU A 74 0.72 13.39 -12.03
CA LEU A 74 2.08 12.84 -12.05
C LEU A 74 3.15 13.95 -12.06
N ASN A 75 2.96 14.99 -12.87
CA ASN A 75 3.91 16.11 -12.99
C ASN A 75 4.03 16.93 -11.70
N SER A 76 2.95 17.00 -10.91
CA SER A 76 2.94 17.70 -9.61
C SER A 76 3.38 16.84 -8.41
N MET A 77 3.45 15.51 -8.60
CA MET A 77 3.60 14.56 -7.49
C MET A 77 5.07 14.24 -7.19
N HIS A 78 5.49 14.49 -5.95
CA HIS A 78 6.82 14.10 -5.47
C HIS A 78 6.78 12.77 -4.68
N VAL A 79 6.79 11.65 -5.40
CA VAL A 79 6.63 10.30 -4.82
C VAL A 79 7.85 9.86 -4.02
N LYS A 80 7.66 9.57 -2.73
CA LYS A 80 8.67 8.92 -1.89
C LYS A 80 8.18 7.56 -1.40
N ALA A 81 9.09 6.58 -1.33
CA ALA A 81 8.72 5.24 -0.90
C ALA A 81 8.14 5.18 0.54
N HIS A 82 8.54 6.12 1.41
CA HIS A 82 7.99 6.21 2.77
C HIS A 82 6.55 6.75 2.81
N ASP A 83 6.09 7.45 1.77
CA ASP A 83 4.71 7.95 1.72
C ASP A 83 3.72 6.80 1.73
N VAL A 84 4.07 5.65 1.11
CA VAL A 84 3.26 4.43 1.16
C VAL A 84 3.01 3.99 2.60
N ARG A 85 4.03 4.09 3.47
CA ARG A 85 3.90 3.75 4.89
C ARG A 85 2.99 4.77 5.59
N ALA A 86 3.26 6.06 5.39
CA ALA A 86 2.51 7.16 5.99
C ALA A 86 1.01 7.10 5.66
N ILE A 87 0.68 6.94 4.38
CA ILE A 87 -0.69 6.80 3.88
C ILE A 87 -1.33 5.54 4.46
N SER A 88 -0.63 4.38 4.42
CA SER A 88 -1.17 3.13 4.93
C SER A 88 -1.54 3.20 6.42
N THR A 89 -0.68 3.80 7.25
CA THR A 89 -0.94 3.94 8.70
C THR A 89 -1.98 5.00 9.01
N SER A 90 -1.97 6.13 8.29
CA SER A 90 -2.98 7.18 8.45
C SER A 90 -4.37 6.67 8.03
N TRP A 91 -4.44 5.79 7.02
CA TRP A 91 -5.69 5.22 6.54
C TRP A 91 -6.29 4.23 7.53
N ALA A 92 -5.46 3.41 8.17
CA ALA A 92 -5.92 2.53 9.24
C ALA A 92 -6.49 3.34 10.41
N LEU A 93 -5.81 4.42 10.82
CA LEU A 93 -6.28 5.32 11.88
C LEU A 93 -7.62 5.97 11.50
N PHE A 94 -7.75 6.46 10.27
CA PHE A 94 -8.98 7.05 9.75
C PHE A 94 -10.15 6.04 9.73
N ASN A 95 -9.86 4.75 9.60
CA ASN A 95 -10.84 3.66 9.61
C ASN A 95 -10.92 2.96 10.98
N ASN A 96 -10.85 3.74 12.07
CA ASN A 96 -11.09 3.30 13.46
C ASN A 96 -10.09 2.28 14.03
N ALA A 97 -8.89 2.12 13.44
CA ALA A 97 -7.81 1.44 14.15
C ALA A 97 -7.36 2.29 15.34
N SER A 98 -7.03 1.66 16.48
CA SER A 98 -6.51 2.40 17.62
C SER A 98 -5.11 2.93 17.32
N LEU A 99 -4.69 4.00 18.01
CA LEU A 99 -3.35 4.52 17.87
C LEU A 99 -2.29 3.46 18.23
N GLU A 100 -2.53 2.67 19.27
CA GLU A 100 -1.65 1.56 19.66
C GLU A 100 -1.49 0.52 18.54
N GLU A 101 -2.57 0.15 17.88
CA GLU A 101 -2.53 -0.77 16.74
C GLU A 101 -1.72 -0.20 15.57
N VAL A 102 -1.87 1.09 15.29
CA VAL A 102 -1.12 1.79 14.23
C VAL A 102 0.37 1.87 14.57
N LEU A 103 0.73 2.20 15.81
CA LEU A 103 2.12 2.21 16.27
C LEU A 103 2.74 0.82 16.21
N SER A 104 2.02 -0.20 16.67
CA SER A 104 2.44 -1.60 16.60
C SER A 104 2.64 -2.04 15.14
N ALA A 105 1.68 -1.74 14.27
CA ALA A 105 1.77 -2.07 12.86
C ALA A 105 2.90 -1.35 12.13
N GLY A 106 3.16 -0.11 12.53
CA GLY A 106 4.23 0.77 12.09
C GLY A 106 5.55 0.57 12.84
N PHE A 107 5.67 -0.44 13.72
CA PHE A 107 6.86 -0.70 14.53
C PHE A 107 7.44 0.57 15.20
N TRP A 108 6.58 1.51 15.59
CA TRP A 108 6.97 2.74 16.27
C TRP A 108 6.88 2.55 17.78
N ARG A 109 7.93 2.96 18.48
CA ARG A 109 7.98 2.92 19.95
C ARG A 109 7.25 4.09 20.60
N THR A 110 7.10 5.20 19.89
CA THR A 110 6.52 6.44 20.41
C THR A 110 5.59 7.08 19.40
N GLU A 111 4.54 7.73 19.89
CA GLU A 111 3.55 8.46 19.09
C GLU A 111 4.18 9.62 18.32
N ASN A 112 5.14 10.32 18.94
CA ASN A 112 5.78 11.49 18.34
C ASN A 112 6.45 11.19 17.00
N SER A 113 7.03 10.00 16.83
CA SER A 113 7.62 9.60 15.54
C SER A 113 6.56 9.42 14.46
N PHE A 114 5.40 8.86 14.81
CA PHE A 114 4.28 8.71 13.89
C PHE A 114 3.66 10.05 13.53
N ILE A 115 3.29 10.85 14.54
CA ILE A 115 2.59 12.13 14.36
C ILE A 115 3.45 13.10 13.53
N SER A 116 4.73 13.24 13.85
CA SER A 116 5.59 14.24 13.21
C SER A 116 6.04 13.87 11.79
N HIS A 117 6.10 12.59 11.44
CA HIS A 117 6.73 12.14 10.19
C HIS A 117 5.82 11.31 9.28
N TYR A 118 4.71 10.77 9.78
CA TYR A 118 3.91 9.78 9.05
C TYR A 118 2.40 10.01 9.09
N LEU A 119 1.89 10.84 10.01
CA LEU A 119 0.49 11.22 10.01
C LEU A 119 0.22 12.18 8.84
N GLN A 120 -0.59 11.74 7.88
CA GLN A 120 -1.01 12.52 6.73
C GLN A 120 -2.52 12.79 6.78
N SER A 121 -2.92 13.97 6.30
CA SER A 121 -4.32 14.26 6.07
C SER A 121 -4.82 13.50 4.84
N LEU A 122 -5.80 12.61 5.04
CA LEU A 122 -6.39 11.81 3.97
C LEU A 122 -7.72 12.36 3.45
N ALA A 123 -8.14 13.54 3.93
CA ALA A 123 -9.45 14.13 3.61
C ALA A 123 -9.70 14.25 2.10
N THR A 124 -8.67 14.56 1.30
CA THR A 124 -8.75 14.68 -0.15
C THR A 124 -8.58 13.36 -0.91
N GLN A 125 -7.98 12.34 -0.28
CA GLN A 125 -7.62 11.06 -0.92
C GLN A 125 -8.62 9.95 -0.60
N ALA A 126 -9.42 10.12 0.47
CA ALA A 126 -10.33 9.10 0.96
C ALA A 126 -11.40 8.71 -0.07
N GLN A 127 -11.89 9.69 -0.84
CA GLN A 127 -13.00 9.51 -1.79
C GLN A 127 -12.73 8.46 -2.87
N SER A 128 -11.53 8.43 -3.45
CA SER A 128 -11.14 7.45 -4.46
C SER A 128 -10.74 6.10 -3.85
N LEU A 129 -10.28 6.07 -2.60
CA LEU A 129 -9.98 4.82 -1.91
C LEU A 129 -11.25 4.02 -1.58
N TYR A 130 -12.40 4.68 -1.41
CA TYR A 130 -13.68 4.01 -1.17
C TYR A 130 -14.12 3.09 -2.32
N SER A 131 -13.68 3.34 -3.56
CA SER A 131 -14.06 2.52 -4.71
C SER A 131 -13.26 1.21 -4.85
N LEU A 132 -12.20 1.01 -4.05
CA LEU A 132 -11.33 -0.17 -4.14
C LEU A 132 -11.89 -1.42 -3.44
N GLY A 133 -12.96 -1.27 -2.65
CA GLY A 133 -13.45 -2.33 -1.77
C GLY A 133 -12.52 -2.60 -0.59
N PRO A 134 -12.62 -3.76 0.07
CA PRO A 134 -11.77 -4.08 1.22
C PRO A 134 -10.29 -4.15 0.80
N LEU A 135 -9.42 -3.51 1.58
CA LEU A 135 -7.97 -3.47 1.33
C LEU A 135 -7.17 -3.77 2.59
N VAL A 136 -5.91 -4.18 2.43
CA VAL A 136 -5.00 -4.38 3.56
C VAL A 136 -4.20 -3.10 3.82
N SER A 137 -4.35 -2.52 5.01
CA SER A 137 -3.67 -1.31 5.45
C SER A 137 -3.23 -1.47 6.91
N ALA A 138 -1.97 -1.11 7.20
CA ALA A 138 -1.34 -1.27 8.52
C ALA A 138 -1.59 -2.66 9.17
N GLN A 139 -1.40 -3.75 8.41
CA GLN A 139 -1.60 -5.13 8.87
C GLN A 139 -3.05 -5.49 9.26
N ARG A 140 -4.04 -4.68 8.86
CA ARG A 140 -5.47 -4.93 9.07
C ARG A 140 -6.21 -4.92 7.74
N VAL A 141 -7.34 -5.62 7.69
CA VAL A 141 -8.30 -5.44 6.58
C VAL A 141 -9.16 -4.23 6.93
N VAL A 142 -9.10 -3.22 6.09
CA VAL A 142 -9.91 -2.01 6.18
C VAL A 142 -11.07 -2.17 5.19
N PHE A 143 -12.28 -1.92 5.67
CA PHE A 143 -13.49 -1.84 4.86
C PHE A 143 -13.83 -0.37 4.70
N PRO A 144 -13.45 0.26 3.56
CA PRO A 144 -13.83 1.62 3.32
C PRO A 144 -15.37 1.73 3.33
N PRO A 145 -15.99 2.71 4.00
CA PRO A 145 -17.41 2.95 3.86
C PRO A 145 -17.73 3.12 2.36
N ALA A 146 -18.81 2.50 1.90
CA ALA A 146 -19.27 2.70 0.52
C ALA A 146 -19.41 4.21 0.30
N SER A 147 -18.94 4.70 -0.85
CA SER A 147 -19.19 6.10 -1.23
C SER A 147 -20.69 6.33 -1.12
N SER A 148 -21.13 7.09 -0.12
CA SER A 148 -22.49 7.57 -0.03
C SER A 148 -22.69 8.40 -1.28
N GLY A 149 -23.32 7.82 -2.30
CA GLY A 149 -23.78 8.58 -3.45
C GLY A 149 -24.58 9.75 -2.90
N SER A 150 -24.20 10.95 -3.29
CA SER A 150 -24.92 12.18 -3.02
C SER A 150 -26.35 12.02 -3.52
N GLY A 151 -27.24 11.60 -2.62
CA GLY A 151 -28.67 11.52 -2.83
C GLY A 151 -29.35 12.75 -2.23
N ASP A 152 -28.85 13.96 -2.51
CA ASP A 152 -29.63 15.17 -2.29
C ASP A 152 -30.60 15.32 -3.47
N SER A 153 -31.71 14.59 -3.39
CA SER A 153 -32.92 14.91 -4.13
C SER A 153 -33.66 15.98 -3.34
N ALA A 154 -33.37 17.24 -3.65
CA ALA A 154 -34.23 18.36 -3.29
C ALA A 154 -35.56 18.22 -4.05
N LEU A 155 -36.66 17.90 -3.37
CA LEU A 155 -38.03 18.19 -3.80
C LEU A 155 -38.93 18.32 -2.56
N CYS A 156 -39.11 19.56 -2.10
CA CYS A 156 -40.40 20.07 -1.64
C CYS A 156 -40.88 21.05 -2.72
#